data_AF-A0A5E6NMX2-F1
#
_entry.id   AF-A0A5E6NMX2-F1
#
_cell.length_a   1.000
_cell.length_b   1.000
_cell.length_c   1.000
_cell.angle_alpha   90.00
_cell.angle_beta   90.00
_cell.angle_gamma   90.00
#
_symmetry.space_group_name_H-M   'P 1'
#
loop_
_entity.id
_entity.type
_entity.pdbx_description
1 polymer ?
#
loop_
_entity_poly.entity_id
_entity_poly.type
_entity_poly.pdbx_seq_one_letter_code
_entity_poly.pdbx_strand_id
1 'polypeptide(L)' 'MNIQQAIKAVIAKQDLTQDEMHAVMSDIMTGKTTGAQNGGFLVGLA' A
#
# COMPACT_ATOMS: atom_id res chain seq x y z
N MET A 1 3.04 7.26 -5.13
CA MET A 1 2.07 6.16 -5.10
C MET A 1 1.02 6.43 -4.04
N ASN A 2 -0.27 6.18 -4.28
CA ASN A 2 -1.29 6.16 -3.24
C ASN A 2 -1.66 4.71 -2.83
N ILE A 3 -2.35 4.53 -1.70
CA ILE A 3 -2.69 3.19 -1.17
C ILE A 3 -3.50 2.33 -2.15
N GLN A 4 -4.38 2.92 -2.96
CA GLN A 4 -5.19 2.17 -3.94
C GLN A 4 -4.34 1.64 -5.09
N GLN A 5 -3.40 2.45 -5.59
CA GLN A 5 -2.44 2.03 -6.61
C GLN A 5 -1.49 0.95 -6.05
N ALA A 6 -1.04 1.12 -4.81
CA ALA A 6 -0.18 0.14 -4.15
C ALA A 6 -0.84 -1.22 -4.00
N ILE A 7 -2.10 -1.26 -3.54
CA ILE A 7 -2.91 -2.50 -3.47
C ILE A 7 -2.99 -3.18 -4.84
N LYS A 8 -3.25 -2.42 -5.91
CA LYS A 8 -3.28 -2.99 -7.27
C LYS A 8 -1.93 -3.57 -7.70
N ALA A 9 -0.84 -2.89 -7.39
CA ALA A 9 0.52 -3.34 -7.72
C ALA A 9 0.86 -4.67 -7.00
N VAL A 10 0.65 -4.73 -5.68
CA VAL A 10 0.98 -5.94 -4.90
C VAL A 10 0.10 -7.13 -5.27
N ILE A 11 -1.20 -6.92 -5.54
CA ILE A 11 -2.10 -7.98 -6.04
C ILE A 11 -1.65 -8.47 -7.43
N ALA A 12 -1.10 -7.58 -8.26
CA ALA A 12 -0.51 -7.93 -9.56
C ALA A 12 0.89 -8.54 -9.43
N LYS A 13 1.37 -8.83 -8.22
CA LYS A 13 2.73 -9.32 -7.91
C LYS A 13 3.84 -8.40 -8.45
N GLN A 14 3.56 -7.10 -8.49
CA GLN A 14 4.55 -6.08 -8.83
C GLN A 14 5.17 -5.55 -7.55
N ASP A 15 6.51 -5.52 -7.52
CA ASP A 15 7.25 -4.93 -6.43
C ASP A 15 7.13 -3.40 -6.47
N LEU A 16 6.96 -2.81 -5.29
CA LEU A 16 7.04 -1.37 -5.11
C LEU A 16 8.50 -0.95 -4.97
N THR A 17 8.85 0.18 -5.56
CA THR A 17 10.13 0.81 -5.27
C THR A 17 10.13 1.34 -3.83
N GLN A 18 11.33 1.60 -3.29
CA GLN A 18 11.48 2.11 -1.93
C GLN A 18 10.72 3.44 -1.72
N ASP A 19 10.76 4.35 -2.69
CA ASP A 19 10.06 5.65 -2.60
C ASP A 19 8.55 5.48 -2.60
N GLU A 20 8.02 4.55 -3.40
CA GLU A 20 6.60 4.24 -3.45
C GLU A 20 6.14 3.60 -2.14
N MET A 21 6.94 2.69 -1.58
CA MET A 21 6.68 2.07 -0.29
C MET A 21 6.70 3.10 0.84
N HIS A 22 7.66 4.04 0.83
CA HIS A 22 7.69 5.14 1.80
C HIS A 22 6.45 6.03 1.72
N ALA A 23 6.00 6.38 0.51
CA ALA A 23 4.80 7.19 0.33
C ALA A 23 3.55 6.48 0.91
N VAL A 24 3.40 5.19 0.60
CA VAL A 24 2.29 4.36 1.10
C VAL A 24 2.33 4.24 2.63
N MET A 25 3.49 3.91 3.20
CA MET A 25 3.63 3.78 4.65
C MET A 25 3.42 5.10 5.38
N SER A 26 3.85 6.23 4.81
CA SER A 26 3.56 7.56 5.37
C SER A 26 2.06 7.82 5.46
N ASP A 27 1.29 7.48 4.43
CA ASP A 27 -0.17 7.64 4.45
C ASP A 27 -0.85 6.69 5.44
N ILE A 28 -0.32 5.46 5.62
CA ILE A 28 -0.79 4.51 6.63
C ILE A 28 -0.54 5.05 8.05
N MET A 29 0.71 5.46 8.35
CA MET A 29 1.10 5.93 9.68
C MET A 29 0.44 7.26 10.08
N THR A 30 0.10 8.10 9.10
CA THR A 30 -0.61 9.38 9.34
C THR A 30 -2.13 9.26 9.40
N GLY A 31 -2.68 8.04 9.28
CA GLY A 31 -4.11 7.79 9.39
C GLY A 31 -4.94 8.27 8.18
N LYS A 32 -4.31 8.47 7.02
CA LYS A 32 -5.00 8.90 5.78
C LYS A 32 -5.68 7.74 5.04
N THR A 33 -5.56 6.53 5.58
CA THR A 33 -6.05 5.29 4.98
C THR A 33 -7.07 4.63 5.90
N THR A 34 -7.99 3.87 5.32
CA THR A 34 -8.99 3.11 6.08
C THR A 34 -8.43 1.75 6.50
N GLY A 35 -8.99 1.16 7.56
CA GLY A 35 -8.62 -0.20 7.98
C GLY A 35 -8.76 -1.25 6.87
N ALA A 36 -9.77 -1.10 5.99
CA ALA A 36 -9.95 -1.96 4.83
C ALA A 36 -8.82 -1.83 3.81
N GLN A 37 -8.30 -0.62 3.58
CA GLN A 37 -7.17 -0.40 2.68
C GLN A 37 -5.87 -0.97 3.27
N ASN A 38 -5.64 -0.81 4.57
CA ASN A 38 -4.47 -1.38 5.24
C ASN A 38 -4.51 -2.91 5.18
N GLY A 39 -5.67 -3.50 5.48
CA GLY A 39 -5.88 -4.94 5.34
C GLY A 39 -5.66 -5.43 3.90
N GLY A 40 -6.24 -4.76 2.91
CA GLY A 40 -6.05 -5.12 1.50
C GLY A 40 -4.60 -5.02 1.05
N PHE A 41 -3.86 -4.03 1.54
CA PHE A 41 -2.43 -3.88 1.25
C PHE A 41 -1.59 -5.00 1.87
N LEU A 42 -1.84 -5.33 3.14
CA LEU A 42 -1.14 -6.43 3.84
C LEU A 42 -1.43 -7.79 3.23
N VAL A 43 -2.68 -8.06 2.83
CA VAL A 43 -3.05 -9.31 2.15
C VAL A 43 -2.36 -9.45 0.80
N GLY A 44 -2.21 -8.35 0.06
CA GLY A 44 -1.52 -8.37 -1.23
C GLY A 44 0.00 -8.59 -1.14
N LEU A 45 0.61 -8.39 0.04
CA LEU A 45 2.02 -8.66 0.29
C LEU A 45 2.31 -10.11 0.75
N ALA A 46 1.28 -10.88 1.09
CA ALA A 46 1.38 -12.28 1.52
C ALA A 46 1.46 -13.25 0.34
#